data_AF-A0A3B3YP81-F1
#
_entry.id   AF-A0A3B3YP81-F1
#
_cell.length_a   1.000
_cell.length_b   1.000
_cell.length_c   1.000
_cell.angle_alpha   90.00
_cell.angle_beta   90.00
_cell.angle_gamma   90.00
#
_symmetry.space_group_name_H-M   'P 1'
#
loop_
_entity.id
_entity.type
_entity.pdbx_description
1 polymer ?
#
loop_
_entity_poly.entity_id
_entity_poly.type
_entity_poly.pdbx_seq_one_letter_code
_entity_poly.pdbx_strand_id
1 'polypeptide(L)'
;MRKFLALPIEEKATHAARALAKLKNELVGELEEEEDGEEESEKKKSLKQIRSKAAFPKQTRSTHKLKITTAKEGSLSLMTKRSEILKMEKAVAKEERKLKQFEKLIERDNQKFEEFLRENERKSVEARALWVFEQEEKSKQEKNAVIKKLTAEMRTIQSELEKYEDALTDYLKYKDFLFRLSPPEWQDEKKSKDSKAKTSSEKNDGQEKTCSPDSDSLEVSFPSPEHLTFGDKPELYFTDPQQLLDLMSELTEQNLSLIQNSARVGEALEKLRQTVDTTRRKISQDQDKMLDALDEKVTEVYSACVENGITDLSTLQKVAKIESRVFSLLQSLEGMPVERLAAVKKVKDSEKRSRMREEKLMEQREKQKERMKRYLERSLADSKKISGKKLMPRCMPAVKKVEVADVDNKPAEDDINDYLFGLDDTE
;
A
#
# COMPACT_ATOMS: atom_id res chain seq x y z
N MET A 1 -7.86 49.99 33.92
CA MET A 1 -8.74 50.87 34.74
C MET A 1 -10.17 50.46 34.46
N ARG A 2 -10.99 49.96 35.39
CA ARG A 2 -11.33 50.49 36.71
C ARG A 2 -11.43 49.34 37.73
N LYS A 3 -10.94 49.61 38.93
CA LYS A 3 -11.03 48.74 40.11
C LYS A 3 -12.40 48.97 40.76
N PHE A 4 -13.13 47.91 41.08
CA PHE A 4 -14.10 47.91 42.17
C PHE A 4 -13.91 46.64 42.96
N LEU A 5 -13.50 46.82 44.22
CA LEU A 5 -13.30 45.80 45.22
C LEU A 5 -14.68 45.22 45.59
N ALA A 6 -14.88 43.92 45.38
CA ALA A 6 -16.00 43.21 45.97
C ALA A 6 -15.68 42.91 47.44
N LEU A 7 -16.36 43.59 48.35
CA LEU A 7 -16.29 43.35 49.79
C LEU A 7 -17.01 42.03 50.17
N PRO A 8 -16.65 41.39 51.31
CA PRO A 8 -17.18 40.08 51.73
C PRO A 8 -18.69 40.02 51.96
N ILE A 9 -19.29 38.84 51.78
CA ILE A 9 -20.74 38.57 51.72
C ILE A 9 -21.45 38.61 53.10
N GLU A 10 -20.76 38.91 54.20
CA GLU A 10 -21.35 38.92 55.55
C GLU A 10 -22.17 40.18 55.92
N GLU A 11 -22.30 41.17 55.02
CA GLU A 11 -23.07 42.40 55.32
C GLU A 11 -24.27 42.68 54.40
N LYS A 12 -24.71 41.71 53.58
CA LYS A 12 -25.90 41.89 52.73
C LYS A 12 -27.16 41.34 53.40
N ALA A 13 -27.66 42.08 54.39
CA ALA A 13 -28.98 41.83 54.97
C ALA A 13 -30.08 42.01 53.90
N THR A 14 -30.86 40.95 53.66
CA THR A 14 -31.98 40.91 52.71
C THR A 14 -33.13 41.82 53.16
N HIS A 15 -33.99 42.23 52.23
CA HIS A 15 -35.15 43.11 52.45
C HIS A 15 -36.04 42.69 53.65
N ALA A 16 -36.06 41.39 53.99
CA ALA A 16 -36.76 40.85 55.16
C ALA A 16 -36.17 41.32 56.51
N ALA A 17 -34.86 41.51 56.61
CA ALA A 17 -34.20 41.99 57.83
C ALA A 17 -34.50 43.47 58.12
N ARG A 18 -34.70 44.29 57.08
CA ARG A 18 -35.16 45.69 57.24
C ARG A 18 -36.63 45.79 57.63
N ALA A 19 -37.47 44.85 57.17
CA ALA A 19 -38.89 44.80 57.54
C ALA A 19 -39.10 44.45 59.03
N LEU A 20 -38.29 43.54 59.58
CA LEU A 20 -38.34 43.20 61.02
C LEU A 20 -37.82 44.33 61.92
N ALA A 21 -36.85 45.13 61.45
CA ALA A 21 -36.37 46.32 62.17
C ALA A 21 -37.42 47.46 62.18
N LYS A 22 -38.27 47.55 61.15
CA LYS A 22 -39.35 48.54 61.08
C LYS A 22 -40.48 48.24 62.08
N LEU A 23 -40.84 46.97 62.24
CA LEU A 23 -41.82 46.49 63.24
C LEU A 23 -41.33 46.64 64.69
N LYS A 24 -40.02 46.57 64.93
CA LYS A 24 -39.43 46.73 66.27
C LYS A 24 -39.43 48.19 66.74
N ASN A 25 -39.34 49.15 65.83
CA ASN A 25 -39.38 50.59 66.16
C ASN A 25 -40.81 51.13 66.33
N GLU A 26 -41.82 50.45 65.79
CA GLU A 26 -43.24 50.85 65.88
C GLU A 26 -43.88 50.47 67.23
N LEU A 27 -43.22 49.65 68.05
CA LEU A 27 -43.75 49.18 69.35
C LEU A 27 -43.16 49.87 70.58
N VAL A 28 -42.18 50.78 70.43
CA VAL A 28 -41.38 51.31 71.56
C VAL A 28 -41.43 52.84 71.71
N GLY A 29 -42.06 53.57 70.79
CA GLY A 29 -42.05 55.04 70.84
C GLY A 29 -43.42 55.67 70.63
N GLU A 30 -44.24 55.71 71.67
CA GLU A 30 -45.19 56.80 71.97
C GLU A 30 -45.65 56.64 73.43
N LEU A 31 -44.83 57.21 74.32
CA LEU A 31 -45.21 57.72 75.64
C LEU A 31 -45.60 59.20 75.45
N GLU A 32 -46.51 59.67 76.31
CA GLU A 32 -46.74 61.10 76.67
C GLU A 32 -47.44 61.94 75.57
N GLU A 33 -48.40 62.84 75.79
CA GLU A 33 -49.18 63.52 76.85
C GLU A 33 -50.35 64.22 76.08
N GLU A 34 -51.57 64.45 76.58
CA GLU A 34 -52.08 65.71 77.20
C GLU A 34 -53.64 65.67 77.17
N GLU A 35 -54.32 65.98 78.28
CA GLU A 35 -55.13 67.22 78.57
C GLU A 35 -56.39 67.38 77.69
N ASP A 36 -57.63 67.60 78.15
CA ASP A 36 -58.24 68.23 79.33
C ASP A 36 -59.31 67.27 79.96
N GLY A 37 -59.82 67.35 81.19
CA GLY A 37 -59.93 68.41 82.19
C GLY A 37 -61.32 68.29 82.87
N GLU A 38 -61.39 68.67 84.15
CA GLU A 38 -62.56 68.71 85.07
C GLU A 38 -62.85 67.42 85.88
N GLU A 39 -62.37 67.33 87.13
CA GLU A 39 -62.94 67.90 88.38
C GLU A 39 -64.27 67.22 88.74
N GLU A 40 -64.62 66.80 89.96
CA GLU A 40 -64.28 67.04 91.36
C GLU A 40 -65.12 65.95 92.09
N SER A 41 -65.03 65.56 93.35
CA SER A 41 -64.31 65.97 94.52
C SER A 41 -64.56 64.87 95.59
N GLU A 42 -63.49 64.58 96.32
CA GLU A 42 -63.53 64.44 97.79
C GLU A 42 -64.21 63.24 98.45
N LYS A 43 -63.44 62.24 98.92
CA LYS A 43 -62.63 62.19 100.18
C LYS A 43 -63.43 61.53 101.32
N LYS A 44 -62.88 60.78 102.28
CA LYS A 44 -61.53 60.75 102.87
C LYS A 44 -61.35 59.43 103.66
N LYS A 45 -60.11 58.95 103.67
CA LYS A 45 -59.53 58.00 104.65
C LYS A 45 -59.50 58.62 106.05
N SER A 46 -59.53 57.79 107.10
CA SER A 46 -58.47 57.80 108.14
C SER A 46 -58.69 56.73 109.22
N LEU A 47 -57.64 55.97 109.51
CA LEU A 47 -57.44 55.23 110.75
C LEU A 47 -56.41 56.00 111.59
N LYS A 48 -56.77 56.43 112.81
CA LYS A 48 -55.93 56.44 114.03
C LYS A 48 -56.69 56.97 115.26
N GLN A 49 -56.99 56.05 116.17
CA GLN A 49 -56.75 56.06 117.63
C GLN A 49 -57.02 57.35 118.44
N ILE A 50 -57.93 57.26 119.43
CA ILE A 50 -57.78 57.77 120.81
C ILE A 50 -58.55 56.86 121.80
N ARG A 51 -57.98 56.81 123.00
CA ARG A 51 -58.17 55.95 124.16
C ARG A 51 -59.43 56.30 124.98
N SER A 52 -60.03 55.25 125.56
CA SER A 52 -60.56 55.15 126.93
C SER A 52 -61.76 56.02 127.38
N LYS A 53 -62.84 55.39 127.86
CA LYS A 53 -63.14 55.10 129.29
C LYS A 53 -64.64 54.83 129.49
N ALA A 54 -64.91 53.78 130.29
CA ALA A 54 -66.02 53.65 131.27
C ALA A 54 -67.47 53.61 130.70
N ALA A 55 -68.44 52.85 131.19
CA ALA A 55 -68.58 52.01 132.37
C ALA A 55 -69.74 51.02 132.13
N PHE A 56 -69.68 49.86 132.79
CA PHE A 56 -70.84 49.02 133.14
C PHE A 56 -71.86 49.83 133.98
N PRO A 57 -73.18 49.52 133.96
CA PRO A 57 -73.75 48.39 134.72
C PRO A 57 -74.77 47.54 133.93
N LYS A 58 -74.69 46.20 134.01
CA LYS A 58 -75.51 45.32 134.89
C LYS A 58 -77.03 45.55 134.71
N GLN A 59 -77.70 44.71 133.91
CA GLN A 59 -78.28 43.41 134.30
C GLN A 59 -79.58 43.56 135.11
N THR A 60 -80.71 43.23 134.49
CA THR A 60 -81.79 42.46 135.14
C THR A 60 -82.56 41.65 134.09
N ARG A 61 -82.70 40.35 134.37
CA ARG A 61 -83.63 39.42 133.74
C ARG A 61 -85.06 39.84 134.12
N SER A 62 -86.01 39.76 133.20
CA SER A 62 -87.28 39.09 133.48
C SER A 62 -88.08 38.86 132.19
N THR A 63 -88.79 37.75 132.23
CA THR A 63 -89.53 37.00 131.23
C THR A 63 -90.83 37.66 130.73
N HIS A 64 -91.17 37.31 129.48
CA HIS A 64 -92.49 36.97 128.93
C HIS A 64 -93.10 37.85 127.82
N LYS A 65 -93.52 37.10 126.78
CA LYS A 65 -94.61 37.32 125.78
C LYS A 65 -94.27 37.96 124.43
N LEU A 66 -94.11 37.06 123.44
CA LEU A 66 -94.82 37.00 122.15
C LEU A 66 -95.41 38.30 121.59
N LYS A 67 -94.93 38.71 120.40
CA LYS A 67 -95.77 39.13 119.25
C LYS A 67 -94.94 39.12 117.95
N ILE A 68 -95.30 38.18 117.07
CA ILE A 68 -94.82 37.98 115.70
C ILE A 68 -95.63 38.90 114.77
N THR A 69 -94.98 39.79 114.01
CA THR A 69 -95.46 40.32 112.71
C THR A 69 -94.28 40.89 111.87
N THR A 70 -93.37 40.01 111.43
CA THR A 70 -92.24 40.33 110.52
C THR A 70 -92.50 39.84 109.08
N ALA A 71 -93.71 40.06 108.54
CA ALA A 71 -94.12 39.44 107.26
C ALA A 71 -94.19 40.38 106.03
N LYS A 72 -94.26 41.71 106.19
CA LYS A 72 -94.42 42.65 105.05
C LYS A 72 -93.08 43.19 104.48
N GLU A 73 -92.08 43.45 105.32
CA GLU A 73 -90.76 43.94 104.85
C GLU A 73 -89.96 42.87 104.11
N GLY A 74 -90.09 41.60 104.52
CA GLY A 74 -89.45 40.47 103.83
C GLY A 74 -89.93 40.28 102.39
N SER A 75 -91.20 40.57 102.08
CA SER A 75 -91.80 40.33 100.76
C SER A 75 -91.33 41.33 99.69
N LEU A 76 -91.28 42.63 100.01
CA LEU A 76 -90.81 43.68 99.09
C LEU A 76 -89.30 43.55 98.80
N SER A 77 -88.52 43.23 99.83
CA SER A 77 -87.09 42.94 99.72
C SER A 77 -86.84 41.74 98.81
N LEU A 78 -87.66 40.70 98.92
CA LEU A 78 -87.55 39.48 98.13
C LEU A 78 -87.95 39.69 96.67
N MET A 79 -88.98 40.50 96.38
CA MET A 79 -89.31 40.91 95.00
C MET A 79 -88.20 41.74 94.35
N THR A 80 -87.61 42.67 95.09
CA THR A 80 -86.47 43.47 94.60
C THR A 80 -85.28 42.58 94.27
N LYS A 81 -84.91 41.66 95.18
CA LYS A 81 -83.86 40.67 94.96
C LYS A 81 -84.15 39.77 93.75
N ARG A 82 -85.40 39.31 93.57
CA ARG A 82 -85.80 38.50 92.40
C ARG A 82 -85.68 39.28 91.08
N SER A 83 -86.08 40.56 91.05
CA SER A 83 -85.94 41.40 89.86
C SER A 83 -84.48 41.66 89.48
N GLU A 84 -83.61 41.79 90.49
CA GLU A 84 -82.18 41.96 90.31
C GLU A 84 -81.52 40.66 89.84
N ILE A 85 -81.92 39.51 90.39
CA ILE A 85 -81.50 38.18 89.91
C ILE A 85 -81.85 38.01 88.43
N LEU A 86 -83.08 38.35 88.00
CA LEU A 86 -83.48 38.27 86.59
C LEU A 86 -82.64 39.16 85.66
N LYS A 87 -82.24 40.36 86.11
CA LYS A 87 -81.34 41.23 85.34
C LYS A 87 -79.94 40.63 85.24
N MET A 88 -79.42 40.11 86.34
CA MET A 88 -78.13 39.40 86.39
C MET A 88 -78.16 38.17 85.49
N GLU A 89 -79.22 37.35 85.54
CA GLU A 89 -79.42 36.19 84.65
C GLU A 89 -79.48 36.59 83.16
N LYS A 90 -80.16 37.69 82.82
CA LYS A 90 -80.20 38.21 81.45
C LYS A 90 -78.83 38.74 80.98
N ALA A 91 -78.05 39.33 81.89
CA ALA A 91 -76.69 39.76 81.60
C ALA A 91 -75.77 38.55 81.39
N VAL A 92 -75.82 37.57 82.29
CA VAL A 92 -75.10 36.29 82.16
C VAL A 92 -75.44 35.61 80.83
N ALA A 93 -76.72 35.48 80.47
CA ALA A 93 -77.11 34.84 79.21
C ALA A 93 -76.65 35.62 77.94
N LYS A 94 -76.47 36.95 78.01
CA LYS A 94 -75.91 37.72 76.89
C LYS A 94 -74.40 37.49 76.79
N GLU A 95 -73.71 37.49 77.92
CA GLU A 95 -72.27 37.19 77.97
C GLU A 95 -71.98 35.75 77.54
N GLU A 96 -72.80 34.76 77.94
CA GLU A 96 -72.69 33.37 77.48
C GLU A 96 -72.90 33.23 75.96
N ARG A 97 -73.81 34.01 75.35
CA ARG A 97 -74.00 33.99 73.88
C ARG A 97 -72.79 34.58 73.16
N LYS A 98 -72.22 35.67 73.67
CA LYS A 98 -70.98 36.25 73.12
C LYS A 98 -69.82 35.27 73.28
N LEU A 99 -69.69 34.65 74.45
CA LEU A 99 -68.67 33.63 74.71
C LEU A 99 -68.77 32.47 73.71
N LYS A 100 -69.97 31.95 73.48
CA LYS A 100 -70.21 30.90 72.46
C LYS A 100 -69.89 31.35 71.03
N GLN A 101 -70.11 32.61 70.69
CA GLN A 101 -69.74 33.15 69.38
C GLN A 101 -68.21 33.25 69.24
N PHE A 102 -67.53 33.71 70.29
CA PHE A 102 -66.07 33.76 70.34
C PHE A 102 -65.45 32.36 70.29
N GLU A 103 -65.98 31.40 71.06
CA GLU A 103 -65.56 29.99 70.99
C GLU A 103 -65.67 29.44 69.57
N LYS A 104 -66.79 29.65 68.88
CA LYS A 104 -66.97 29.19 67.48
C LYS A 104 -66.03 29.89 66.50
N LEU A 105 -65.66 31.15 66.75
CA LEU A 105 -64.71 31.87 65.92
C LEU A 105 -63.31 31.32 66.11
N ILE A 106 -62.88 31.16 67.37
CA ILE A 106 -61.60 30.55 67.73
C ILE A 106 -61.51 29.14 67.14
N GLU A 107 -62.56 28.34 67.24
CA GLU A 107 -62.60 26.99 66.67
C GLU A 107 -62.41 26.99 65.15
N ARG A 108 -63.12 27.88 64.42
CA ARG A 108 -62.96 28.00 62.96
C ARG A 108 -61.57 28.49 62.56
N ASP A 109 -61.00 29.41 63.32
CA ASP A 109 -59.67 29.92 63.03
C ASP A 109 -58.61 28.86 63.34
N ASN A 110 -58.74 28.12 64.45
CA ASN A 110 -57.92 26.95 64.75
C ASN A 110 -57.95 25.91 63.62
N GLN A 111 -59.13 25.59 63.08
CA GLN A 111 -59.27 24.66 61.95
C GLN A 111 -58.52 25.15 60.69
N LYS A 112 -58.64 26.44 60.36
CA LYS A 112 -57.90 27.03 59.22
C LYS A 112 -56.40 27.01 59.45
N PHE A 113 -55.94 27.29 60.67
CA PHE A 113 -54.53 27.20 61.01
C PHE A 113 -54.00 25.78 60.89
N GLU A 114 -54.76 24.78 61.36
CA GLU A 114 -54.39 23.37 61.19
C GLU A 114 -54.33 22.95 59.72
N GLU A 115 -55.29 23.37 58.89
CA GLU A 115 -55.27 23.12 57.45
C GLU A 115 -54.05 23.76 56.77
N PHE A 116 -53.72 25.01 57.15
CA PHE A 116 -52.54 25.69 56.65
C PHE A 116 -51.24 24.98 57.04
N LEU A 117 -51.13 24.52 58.29
CA LEU A 117 -49.96 23.76 58.76
C LEU A 117 -49.82 22.44 57.98
N ARG A 118 -50.92 21.69 57.78
CA ARG A 118 -50.92 20.46 56.98
C ARG A 118 -50.49 20.71 55.54
N GLU A 119 -50.99 21.76 54.90
CA GLU A 119 -50.64 22.08 53.52
C GLU A 119 -49.18 22.56 53.37
N ASN A 120 -48.67 23.29 54.36
CA ASN A 120 -47.26 23.68 54.40
C ASN A 120 -46.35 22.45 54.52
N GLU A 121 -46.67 21.54 55.44
CA GLU A 121 -45.95 20.28 55.60
C GLU A 121 -46.01 19.45 54.31
N ARG A 122 -47.20 19.32 53.69
CA ARG A 122 -47.38 18.61 52.42
C ARG A 122 -46.50 19.19 51.31
N LYS A 123 -46.55 20.51 51.09
CA LYS A 123 -45.72 21.20 50.08
C LYS A 123 -44.23 21.06 50.36
N SER A 124 -43.83 21.13 51.64
CA SER A 124 -42.45 20.96 52.04
C SER A 124 -41.95 19.54 51.76
N VAL A 125 -42.77 18.52 52.06
CA VAL A 125 -42.46 17.11 51.75
C VAL A 125 -42.38 16.89 50.24
N GLU A 126 -43.33 17.43 49.47
CA GLU A 126 -43.34 17.32 48.01
C GLU A 126 -42.11 17.97 47.37
N ALA A 127 -41.76 19.19 47.78
CA ALA A 127 -40.57 19.88 47.31
C ALA A 127 -39.27 19.13 47.67
N ARG A 128 -39.19 18.57 48.89
CA ARG A 128 -38.06 17.73 49.30
C ARG A 128 -37.96 16.46 48.45
N ALA A 129 -39.08 15.80 48.18
CA ALA A 129 -39.09 14.59 47.35
C ALA A 129 -38.61 14.88 45.92
N LEU A 130 -39.11 15.94 45.29
CA LEU A 130 -38.68 16.36 43.95
C LEU A 130 -37.17 16.68 43.91
N TRP A 131 -36.67 17.42 44.91
CA TRP A 131 -35.25 17.74 44.99
C TRP A 131 -34.36 16.50 45.13
N VAL A 132 -34.80 15.49 45.90
CA VAL A 132 -34.09 14.20 46.01
C VAL A 132 -34.07 13.47 44.67
N PHE A 133 -35.20 13.38 43.96
CA PHE A 133 -35.26 12.73 42.64
C PHE A 133 -34.38 13.42 41.60
N GLU A 134 -34.40 14.74 41.54
CA GLU A 134 -33.55 15.51 40.62
C GLU A 134 -32.06 15.28 40.92
N GLN A 135 -31.70 15.23 42.21
CA GLN A 135 -30.33 14.94 42.62
C GLN A 135 -29.88 13.51 42.28
N GLU A 136 -30.77 12.52 42.41
CA GLU A 136 -30.52 11.13 42.01
C GLU A 136 -30.35 11.00 40.49
N GLU A 137 -31.23 11.64 39.71
CA GLU A 137 -31.14 11.65 38.25
C GLU A 137 -29.83 12.32 37.79
N LYS A 138 -29.49 13.46 38.40
CA LYS A 138 -28.23 14.16 38.12
C LYS A 138 -27.02 13.27 38.42
N SER A 139 -26.99 12.62 39.59
CA SER A 139 -25.91 11.69 39.94
C SER A 139 -25.80 10.52 38.94
N LYS A 140 -26.94 9.99 38.48
CA LYS A 140 -26.97 8.94 37.45
C LYS A 140 -26.45 9.43 36.10
N GLN A 141 -26.85 10.62 35.67
CA GLN A 141 -26.38 11.23 34.43
C GLN A 141 -24.86 11.49 34.47
N GLU A 142 -24.34 12.00 35.60
CA GLU A 142 -22.91 12.20 35.83
C GLU A 142 -22.13 10.87 35.74
N LYS A 143 -22.60 9.83 36.43
CA LYS A 143 -22.00 8.48 36.34
C LYS A 143 -22.04 7.92 34.91
N ASN A 144 -23.15 8.11 34.19
CA ASN A 144 -23.28 7.66 32.81
C ASN A 144 -22.30 8.40 31.87
N ALA A 145 -22.10 9.70 32.07
CA ALA A 145 -21.12 10.48 31.32
C ALA A 145 -19.69 9.96 31.55
N VAL A 146 -19.34 9.61 32.80
CA VAL A 146 -18.04 8.98 33.11
C VAL A 146 -17.90 7.62 32.43
N ILE A 147 -18.93 6.76 32.48
CA ILE A 147 -18.92 5.46 31.80
C ILE A 147 -18.69 5.64 30.30
N LYS A 148 -19.38 6.58 29.65
CA LYS A 148 -19.20 6.87 28.22
C LYS A 148 -17.78 7.33 27.92
N LYS A 149 -17.21 8.21 28.76
CA LYS A 149 -15.83 8.68 28.61
C LYS A 149 -14.83 7.52 28.73
N LEU A 150 -14.94 6.71 29.77
CA LEU A 150 -14.08 5.53 29.97
C LEU A 150 -14.24 4.52 28.83
N THR A 151 -15.45 4.31 28.32
CA THR A 151 -15.69 3.41 27.18
C THR A 151 -15.04 3.92 25.90
N ALA A 152 -15.00 5.25 25.70
CA ALA A 152 -14.30 5.85 24.58
C ALA A 152 -12.78 5.69 24.74
N GLU A 153 -12.22 5.94 25.93
CA GLU A 153 -10.80 5.74 26.24
C GLU A 153 -10.38 4.28 26.09
N MET A 154 -11.21 3.33 26.51
CA MET A 154 -10.97 1.89 26.27
C MET A 154 -10.88 1.59 24.78
N ARG A 155 -11.77 2.16 23.95
CA ARG A 155 -11.69 1.95 22.49
C ARG A 155 -10.45 2.57 21.88
N THR A 156 -10.03 3.75 22.32
CA THR A 156 -8.79 4.36 21.80
C THR A 156 -7.58 3.50 22.14
N ILE A 157 -7.49 3.04 23.40
CA ILE A 157 -6.41 2.13 23.84
C ILE A 157 -6.45 0.81 23.06
N GLN A 158 -7.62 0.23 22.84
CA GLN A 158 -7.77 -0.99 22.01
C GLN A 158 -7.27 -0.76 20.58
N SER A 159 -7.63 0.36 19.95
CA SER A 159 -7.15 0.68 18.60
C SER A 159 -5.65 0.98 18.55
N GLU A 160 -5.07 1.46 19.65
CA GLU A 160 -3.61 1.63 19.77
C GLU A 160 -2.92 0.27 19.95
N LEU A 161 -3.50 -0.62 20.76
CA LEU A 161 -3.01 -1.99 20.94
C LEU A 161 -2.99 -2.74 19.60
N GLU A 162 -4.06 -2.70 18.82
CA GLU A 162 -4.14 -3.35 17.51
C GLU A 162 -3.07 -2.82 16.53
N LYS A 163 -2.80 -1.51 16.53
CA LYS A 163 -1.68 -0.94 15.73
C LYS A 163 -0.33 -1.48 16.16
N TYR A 164 -0.12 -1.67 17.47
CA TYR A 164 1.13 -2.24 17.98
C TYR A 164 1.22 -3.74 17.68
N GLU A 165 0.11 -4.48 17.69
CA GLU A 165 0.04 -5.87 17.26
C GLU A 165 0.40 -6.01 15.78
N ASP A 166 -0.20 -5.20 14.91
CA ASP A 166 0.12 -5.15 13.47
C ASP A 166 1.60 -4.84 13.26
N ALA A 167 2.13 -3.81 13.93
CA ALA A 167 3.54 -3.46 13.86
C ALA A 167 4.44 -4.61 14.33
N LEU A 168 4.07 -5.32 15.40
CA LEU A 168 4.79 -6.50 15.89
C LEU A 168 4.80 -7.62 14.84
N THR A 169 3.68 -7.88 14.17
CA THR A 169 3.65 -8.89 13.08
C THR A 169 4.59 -8.52 11.95
N ASP A 170 4.68 -7.24 11.58
CA ASP A 170 5.60 -6.77 10.54
C ASP A 170 7.06 -6.89 10.97
N TYR A 171 7.40 -6.53 12.22
CA TYR A 171 8.74 -6.73 12.75
C TYR A 171 9.16 -8.20 12.79
N LEU A 172 8.23 -9.12 13.08
CA LEU A 172 8.49 -10.57 13.01
C LEU A 172 8.77 -11.02 11.57
N LYS A 173 7.97 -10.56 10.59
CA LYS A 173 8.23 -10.85 9.17
C LYS A 173 9.59 -10.32 8.72
N TYR A 174 9.97 -9.10 9.15
CA TYR A 174 11.28 -8.53 8.85
C TYR A 174 12.41 -9.32 9.50
N LYS A 175 12.24 -9.77 10.75
CA LYS A 175 13.20 -10.65 11.43
C LYS A 175 13.42 -11.94 10.64
N ASP A 176 12.34 -12.61 10.22
CA ASP A 176 12.43 -13.86 9.47
C ASP A 176 13.01 -13.66 8.06
N PHE A 177 12.71 -12.53 7.42
CA PHE A 177 13.33 -12.14 6.17
C PHE A 177 14.84 -11.93 6.30
N LEU A 178 15.27 -11.15 7.30
CA LEU A 178 16.69 -10.92 7.58
C LEU A 178 17.41 -12.23 7.92
N PHE A 179 16.78 -13.12 8.69
CA PHE A 179 17.36 -14.42 9.02
C PHE A 179 17.60 -15.29 7.77
N ARG A 180 16.66 -15.29 6.81
CA ARG A 180 16.82 -16.03 5.54
C ARG A 180 17.89 -15.44 4.64
N LEU A 181 18.09 -14.13 4.69
CA LEU A 181 19.14 -13.45 3.93
C LEU A 181 20.52 -13.57 4.58
N SER A 182 20.58 -13.81 5.90
CA SER A 182 21.85 -14.10 6.56
C SER A 182 22.51 -15.34 5.95
N PRO A 183 23.86 -15.36 5.80
CA PRO A 183 24.57 -16.52 5.26
C PRO A 183 24.27 -17.82 6.01
N PRO A 184 24.23 -18.98 5.32
CA PRO A 184 23.94 -20.29 5.93
C PRO A 184 24.87 -20.63 7.12
N GLU A 185 26.16 -20.29 7.01
CA GLU A 185 27.16 -20.52 8.07
C GLU A 185 26.78 -19.80 9.38
N TRP A 186 26.25 -18.58 9.28
CA TRP A 186 25.81 -17.79 10.42
C TRP A 186 24.47 -18.30 10.99
N GLN A 187 23.56 -18.76 10.12
CA GLN A 187 22.29 -19.36 10.54
C GLN A 187 22.52 -20.64 11.35
N ASP A 188 23.44 -21.50 10.90
CA ASP A 188 23.71 -22.79 11.52
C ASP A 188 24.48 -22.64 12.83
N GLU A 189 25.39 -21.67 12.94
CA GLU A 189 26.04 -21.33 14.20
C GLU A 189 25.02 -20.83 15.24
N LYS A 190 23.99 -20.08 14.81
CA LYS A 190 22.92 -19.63 15.70
C LYS A 190 22.02 -20.74 16.19
N LYS A 191 21.53 -21.59 15.27
CA LYS A 191 20.73 -22.78 15.62
C LYS A 191 21.51 -23.75 16.52
N SER A 192 22.83 -23.85 16.30
CA SER A 192 23.73 -24.67 17.14
C SER A 192 23.96 -24.09 18.53
N LYS A 193 23.98 -22.76 18.68
CA LYS A 193 24.05 -22.08 19.99
C LYS A 193 22.74 -22.23 20.77
N ASP A 194 21.59 -22.09 20.12
CA ASP A 194 20.27 -22.23 20.74
C ASP A 194 19.99 -23.68 21.20
N SER A 195 20.41 -24.68 20.43
CA SER A 195 20.34 -26.09 20.83
C SER A 195 21.29 -26.45 21.98
N LYS A 196 22.44 -25.76 22.10
CA LYS A 196 23.39 -25.96 23.20
C LYS A 196 22.94 -25.27 24.50
N ALA A 197 22.21 -24.16 24.42
CA ALA A 197 21.60 -23.49 25.59
C ALA A 197 20.42 -24.29 26.19
N LYS A 198 19.69 -25.04 25.35
CA LYS A 198 18.58 -25.91 25.80
C LYS A 198 19.02 -27.16 26.59
N THR A 199 20.24 -27.66 26.37
CA THR A 199 20.75 -28.88 27.05
C THR A 199 21.32 -28.62 28.45
N SER A 200 21.46 -27.36 28.87
CA SER A 200 21.94 -26.99 30.22
C SER A 200 20.82 -26.77 31.26
N SER A 201 19.54 -26.86 30.89
CA SER A 201 18.40 -26.55 31.80
C SER A 201 17.48 -27.72 32.15
N GLU A 202 17.82 -28.96 31.79
CA GLU A 202 17.06 -30.17 32.19
C GLU A 202 17.80 -30.97 33.27
N LYS A 203 17.84 -30.44 34.49
CA LYS A 203 17.93 -31.23 35.72
C LYS A 203 17.21 -30.49 36.85
N ASN A 204 15.92 -30.77 37.03
CA ASN A 204 15.34 -31.18 38.31
C ASN A 204 13.82 -31.34 38.25
N ASP A 205 13.39 -32.34 39.02
CA ASP A 205 12.06 -32.70 39.47
C ASP A 205 11.06 -33.31 38.48
N GLY A 206 10.85 -34.62 38.69
CA GLY A 206 9.62 -35.28 38.32
C GLY A 206 8.69 -35.41 39.52
N GLN A 207 7.39 -35.46 39.26
CA GLN A 207 6.52 -36.51 39.81
C GLN A 207 5.17 -36.58 39.07
N GLU A 208 4.88 -37.80 38.61
CA GLU A 208 3.58 -38.49 38.53
C GLU A 208 2.37 -37.78 37.89
N LYS A 209 2.00 -38.18 36.66
CA LYS A 209 0.91 -39.14 36.33
C LYS A 209 -0.47 -38.75 36.88
N THR A 210 -1.39 -38.41 35.98
CA THR A 210 -2.47 -39.32 35.51
C THR A 210 -3.12 -38.75 34.25
N CYS A 211 -3.34 -39.62 33.25
CA CYS A 211 -4.12 -39.34 32.04
C CYS A 211 -5.60 -39.62 32.30
N SER A 212 -6.49 -38.84 31.69
CA SER A 212 -7.54 -39.35 30.80
C SER A 212 -8.11 -38.22 29.92
N PRO A 213 -8.64 -38.56 28.73
CA PRO A 213 -8.86 -37.66 27.61
C PRO A 213 -10.29 -37.11 27.58
N ASP A 214 -10.48 -35.96 26.93
CA ASP A 214 -11.63 -35.63 26.07
C ASP A 214 -11.87 -34.11 26.04
N SER A 215 -11.42 -33.46 24.96
CA SER A 215 -12.27 -32.59 24.15
C SER A 215 -11.46 -31.97 23.02
N ASP A 216 -11.91 -32.30 21.82
CA ASP A 216 -11.56 -31.70 20.55
C ASP A 216 -11.62 -30.17 20.63
N SER A 217 -10.47 -29.53 20.50
CA SER A 217 -10.37 -28.12 20.10
C SER A 217 -9.03 -27.97 19.40
N LEU A 218 -9.12 -27.71 18.09
CA LEU A 218 -8.00 -27.39 17.22
C LEU A 218 -7.38 -26.07 17.68
N GLU A 219 -6.52 -26.12 18.69
CA GLU A 219 -5.58 -25.05 18.97
C GLU A 219 -4.49 -25.07 17.90
N VAL A 220 -4.53 -24.05 17.05
CA VAL A 220 -3.34 -23.61 16.32
C VAL A 220 -2.28 -23.32 17.38
N SER A 221 -1.28 -24.20 17.48
CA SER A 221 -0.09 -23.97 18.29
C SER A 221 0.61 -22.71 17.79
N PHE A 222 0.30 -21.59 18.41
CA PHE A 222 1.20 -20.45 18.45
C PHE A 222 2.46 -20.90 19.19
N PRO A 223 3.65 -20.81 18.58
CA PRO A 223 4.88 -21.04 19.32
C PRO A 223 4.96 -20.03 20.45
N SER A 224 4.95 -20.53 21.69
CA SER A 224 5.09 -19.75 22.92
C SER A 224 6.28 -18.79 22.80
N PRO A 225 6.11 -17.47 23.02
CA PRO A 225 7.20 -16.49 22.99
C PRO A 225 8.05 -16.58 24.26
N GLU A 226 8.64 -17.75 24.53
CA GLU A 226 9.46 -18.01 25.72
C GLU A 226 10.94 -17.60 25.58
N HIS A 227 11.31 -16.85 24.53
CA HIS A 227 12.71 -16.43 24.31
C HIS A 227 12.91 -14.93 24.02
N LEU A 228 11.92 -14.08 24.32
CA LEU A 228 12.14 -12.63 24.32
C LEU A 228 12.25 -12.11 25.75
N THR A 229 13.37 -12.43 26.39
CA THR A 229 13.85 -11.69 27.57
C THR A 229 13.96 -10.22 27.16
N PHE A 230 13.09 -9.38 27.72
CA PHE A 230 13.12 -7.92 27.54
C PHE A 230 14.46 -7.38 28.09
N GLY A 231 15.48 -7.29 27.24
CA GLY A 231 16.82 -6.86 27.63
C GLY A 231 17.96 -7.35 26.73
N ASP A 232 17.79 -8.47 26.01
CA ASP A 232 18.84 -8.97 25.13
C ASP A 232 18.80 -8.28 23.76
N LYS A 233 19.89 -7.58 23.42
CA LYS A 233 20.07 -6.96 22.11
C LYS A 233 20.02 -8.08 21.05
N PRO A 234 19.08 -8.04 20.09
CA PRO A 234 18.99 -9.08 19.08
C PRO A 234 20.28 -9.10 18.25
N GLU A 235 20.99 -10.23 18.26
CA GLU A 235 22.16 -10.46 17.41
C GLU A 235 21.69 -10.63 15.96
N LEU A 236 21.77 -9.53 15.20
CA LEU A 236 21.48 -9.47 13.77
C LEU A 236 22.79 -9.62 12.98
N TYR A 237 22.73 -10.32 11.84
CA TYR A 237 23.87 -10.41 10.92
C TYR A 237 24.18 -9.05 10.29
N PHE A 238 23.14 -8.35 9.80
CA PHE A 238 23.26 -7.01 9.26
C PHE A 238 23.34 -6.00 10.40
N THR A 239 24.47 -5.29 10.48
CA THR A 239 24.71 -4.28 11.53
C THR A 239 24.32 -2.88 11.07
N ASP A 240 24.44 -2.63 9.75
CA ASP A 240 24.06 -1.40 9.08
C ASP A 240 23.01 -1.72 8.01
N PRO A 241 21.83 -1.05 7.98
CA PRO A 241 20.84 -1.21 6.93
C PRO A 241 21.40 -1.09 5.50
N GLN A 242 22.47 -0.30 5.31
CA GLN A 242 23.11 -0.15 4.01
C GLN A 242 23.67 -1.47 3.47
N GLN A 243 24.15 -2.37 4.34
CA GLN A 243 24.69 -3.67 3.92
C GLN A 243 23.66 -4.53 3.17
N LEU A 244 22.39 -4.49 3.60
CA LEU A 244 21.31 -5.18 2.93
C LEU A 244 20.96 -4.51 1.59
N LEU A 245 20.93 -3.18 1.57
CA LEU A 245 20.63 -2.42 0.35
C LEU A 245 21.71 -2.63 -0.71
N ASP A 246 22.98 -2.66 -0.30
CA ASP A 246 24.11 -2.91 -1.18
C ASP A 246 24.05 -4.34 -1.75
N LEU A 247 23.76 -5.34 -0.92
CA LEU A 247 23.57 -6.73 -1.37
C LEU A 247 22.42 -6.86 -2.37
N MET A 248 21.28 -6.21 -2.08
CA MET A 248 20.14 -6.19 -3.01
C MET A 248 20.49 -5.47 -4.31
N SER A 249 21.22 -4.36 -4.23
CA SER A 249 21.66 -3.60 -5.40
C SER A 249 22.61 -4.43 -6.27
N GLU A 250 23.61 -5.08 -5.67
CA GLU A 250 24.53 -5.97 -6.37
C GLU A 250 23.79 -7.15 -7.02
N LEU A 251 22.86 -7.78 -6.29
CA LEU A 251 22.05 -8.86 -6.86
C LEU A 251 21.16 -8.37 -8.01
N THR A 252 20.61 -7.16 -7.93
CA THR A 252 19.85 -6.57 -9.04
C THR A 252 20.73 -6.25 -10.25
N GLU A 253 21.94 -5.76 -10.02
CA GLU A 253 22.92 -5.50 -11.08
C GLU A 253 23.36 -6.79 -11.76
N GLN A 254 23.67 -7.83 -10.98
CA GLN A 254 24.00 -9.15 -11.50
C GLN A 254 22.85 -9.73 -12.35
N ASN A 255 21.61 -9.68 -11.86
CA ASN A 255 20.45 -10.14 -12.63
C ASN A 255 20.25 -9.33 -13.92
N LEU A 256 20.42 -8.00 -13.88
CA LEU A 256 20.33 -7.16 -15.08
C LEU A 256 21.42 -7.49 -16.09
N SER A 257 22.65 -7.74 -15.63
CA SER A 257 23.77 -8.15 -16.47
C SER A 257 23.52 -9.51 -17.14
N LEU A 258 22.91 -10.46 -16.43
CA LEU A 258 22.56 -11.79 -16.95
C LEU A 258 21.46 -11.69 -18.02
N ILE A 259 20.44 -10.85 -17.78
CA ILE A 259 19.39 -10.56 -18.76
C ILE A 259 20.01 -9.93 -20.01
N GLN A 260 20.93 -8.97 -19.85
CA GLN A 260 21.59 -8.35 -21.00
C GLN A 260 22.49 -9.32 -21.77
N ASN A 261 23.22 -10.21 -21.08
CA ASN A 261 24.05 -11.23 -21.71
C ASN A 261 23.19 -12.21 -22.50
N SER A 262 22.12 -12.74 -21.89
CA SER A 262 21.19 -13.65 -22.57
C SER A 262 20.53 -13.01 -23.79
N ALA A 263 20.18 -11.71 -23.73
CA ALA A 263 19.70 -10.95 -24.88
C ALA A 263 20.75 -10.84 -26.00
N ARG A 264 22.00 -10.48 -25.67
CA ARG A 264 23.11 -10.39 -26.65
C ARG A 264 23.39 -11.73 -27.33
N VAL A 265 23.40 -12.82 -26.56
CA VAL A 265 23.58 -14.18 -27.08
C VAL A 265 22.40 -14.55 -27.99
N GLY A 266 21.17 -14.20 -27.59
CA GLY A 266 19.98 -14.37 -28.42
C GLY A 266 20.07 -13.67 -29.78
N GLU A 267 20.51 -12.41 -29.81
CA GLU A 267 20.72 -11.68 -31.08
C GLU A 267 21.81 -12.29 -31.95
N ALA A 268 22.93 -12.73 -31.36
CA ALA A 268 24.01 -13.38 -32.09
C ALA A 268 23.55 -14.70 -32.73
N LEU A 269 22.75 -15.48 -32.00
CA LEU A 269 22.17 -16.73 -32.50
C LEU A 269 21.20 -16.48 -33.65
N GLU A 270 20.36 -15.45 -33.56
CA GLU A 270 19.45 -15.09 -34.65
C GLU A 270 20.19 -14.62 -35.91
N LYS A 271 21.26 -13.83 -35.76
CA LYS A 271 22.15 -13.46 -36.88
C LYS A 271 22.77 -14.70 -37.53
N LEU A 272 23.30 -15.64 -36.73
CA LEU A 272 23.87 -16.88 -37.25
C LEU A 272 22.82 -17.70 -38.01
N ARG A 273 21.62 -17.85 -37.44
CA ARG A 273 20.49 -18.52 -38.09
C ARG A 273 20.15 -17.90 -39.43
N GLN A 274 20.07 -16.56 -39.50
CA GLN A 274 19.85 -15.86 -40.76
C GLN A 274 20.97 -16.11 -41.78
N THR A 275 22.24 -16.09 -41.36
CA THR A 275 23.34 -16.39 -42.28
C THR A 275 23.24 -17.80 -42.84
N VAL A 276 22.96 -18.80 -42.00
CA VAL A 276 22.75 -20.20 -42.41
C VAL A 276 21.57 -20.33 -43.38
N ASP A 277 20.46 -19.65 -43.11
CA ASP A 277 19.30 -19.69 -44.02
C ASP A 277 19.61 -19.03 -45.37
N THR A 278 20.40 -17.95 -45.38
CA THR A 278 20.81 -17.29 -46.62
C THR A 278 21.80 -18.12 -47.43
N THR A 279 22.77 -18.78 -46.78
CA THR A 279 23.73 -19.66 -47.47
C THR A 279 23.02 -20.89 -48.01
N ARG A 280 22.11 -21.50 -47.24
CA ARG A 280 21.26 -22.60 -47.70
C ARG A 280 20.45 -22.22 -48.94
N ARG A 281 19.84 -21.03 -48.95
CA ARG A 281 19.09 -20.53 -50.13
C ARG A 281 19.99 -20.35 -51.35
N LYS A 282 21.20 -19.78 -51.18
CA LYS A 282 22.15 -19.62 -52.29
C LYS A 282 22.59 -20.97 -52.87
N ILE A 283 22.93 -21.93 -51.99
CA ILE A 283 23.32 -23.28 -52.42
C ILE A 283 22.20 -23.95 -53.21
N SER A 284 20.95 -23.87 -52.74
CA SER A 284 19.79 -24.40 -53.48
C SER A 284 19.63 -23.72 -54.84
N GLN A 285 19.73 -22.40 -54.90
CA GLN A 285 19.64 -21.66 -56.17
C GLN A 285 20.74 -22.03 -57.15
N ASP A 286 21.96 -22.27 -56.67
CA ASP A 286 23.08 -22.66 -57.53
C ASP A 286 22.94 -24.11 -58.00
N GLN A 287 22.39 -25.01 -57.16
CA GLN A 287 22.01 -26.37 -57.56
C GLN A 287 20.94 -26.35 -58.65
N ASP A 288 19.88 -25.54 -58.50
CA ASP A 288 18.80 -25.43 -59.49
C ASP A 288 19.34 -24.91 -60.84
N LYS A 289 20.18 -23.87 -60.84
CA LYS A 289 20.83 -23.35 -62.06
C LYS A 289 21.70 -24.41 -62.75
N MET A 290 22.46 -25.19 -61.98
CA MET A 290 23.28 -26.26 -62.55
C MET A 290 22.42 -27.36 -63.19
N LEU A 291 21.29 -27.71 -62.56
CA LEU A 291 20.32 -28.67 -63.10
C LEU A 291 19.67 -28.14 -64.39
N ASP A 292 19.26 -26.88 -64.41
CA ASP A 292 18.69 -26.25 -65.61
C ASP A 292 19.69 -26.21 -66.77
N ALA A 293 20.95 -25.83 -66.49
CA ALA A 293 22.02 -25.81 -67.50
C ALA A 293 22.32 -27.21 -68.05
N LEU A 294 22.25 -28.24 -67.19
CA LEU A 294 22.38 -29.63 -67.61
C LEU A 294 21.20 -30.07 -68.48
N ASP A 295 19.95 -29.75 -68.10
CA ASP A 295 18.79 -30.08 -68.94
C ASP A 295 18.84 -29.38 -70.30
N GLU A 296 19.27 -28.12 -70.36
CA GLU A 296 19.44 -27.38 -71.61
C GLU A 296 20.46 -28.08 -72.52
N LYS A 297 21.63 -28.46 -71.98
CA LYS A 297 22.66 -29.18 -72.74
C LYS A 297 22.22 -30.57 -73.18
N VAL A 298 21.53 -31.31 -72.33
CA VAL A 298 20.96 -32.62 -72.68
C VAL A 298 19.91 -32.46 -73.78
N THR A 299 19.09 -31.40 -73.73
CA THR A 299 18.08 -31.11 -74.76
C THR A 299 18.71 -30.75 -76.10
N GLU A 300 19.78 -29.94 -76.09
CA GLU A 300 20.56 -29.60 -77.28
C GLU A 300 21.07 -30.88 -77.96
N VAL A 301 21.75 -31.75 -77.21
CA VAL A 301 22.29 -33.02 -77.73
C VAL A 301 21.17 -33.96 -78.20
N TYR A 302 20.07 -34.06 -77.45
CA TYR A 302 18.92 -34.89 -77.84
C TYR A 302 18.33 -34.45 -79.17
N SER A 303 18.14 -33.14 -79.36
CA SER A 303 17.60 -32.58 -80.60
C SER A 303 18.50 -32.85 -81.80
N ALA A 304 19.82 -32.70 -81.63
CA ALA A 304 20.80 -32.92 -82.71
C ALA A 304 20.95 -34.39 -83.11
N CYS A 305 20.85 -35.31 -82.14
CA CYS A 305 21.17 -36.73 -82.37
C CYS A 305 19.96 -37.60 -82.73
N VAL A 306 18.75 -37.26 -82.25
CA VAL A 306 17.60 -38.17 -82.26
C VAL A 306 16.45 -37.70 -83.15
N GLU A 307 16.44 -36.43 -83.60
CA GLU A 307 15.44 -35.78 -84.48
C GLU A 307 14.14 -36.58 -84.67
N ASN A 308 13.24 -36.52 -83.65
CA ASN A 308 11.87 -37.01 -83.74
C ASN A 308 10.99 -36.38 -82.65
N GLY A 309 10.29 -35.30 -83.01
CA GLY A 309 9.09 -34.78 -82.32
C GLY A 309 9.28 -34.18 -80.92
N ILE A 310 8.72 -32.99 -80.72
CA ILE A 310 8.61 -32.35 -79.40
C ILE A 310 7.83 -33.30 -78.48
N THR A 311 8.52 -33.86 -77.49
CA THR A 311 7.92 -34.67 -76.45
C THR A 311 8.45 -34.16 -75.12
N ASP A 312 7.55 -33.93 -74.16
CA ASP A 312 7.86 -33.49 -72.79
C ASP A 312 8.52 -34.63 -72.01
N LEU A 313 9.70 -35.05 -72.47
CA LEU A 313 10.52 -36.08 -71.86
C LEU A 313 11.30 -35.47 -70.70
N SER A 314 11.42 -36.21 -69.60
CA SER A 314 12.34 -35.80 -68.53
C SER A 314 13.79 -35.84 -69.03
N THR A 315 14.68 -35.06 -68.40
CA THR A 315 16.12 -35.03 -68.72
C THR A 315 16.72 -36.43 -68.78
N LEU A 316 16.36 -37.29 -67.82
CA LEU A 316 16.83 -38.67 -67.77
C LEU A 316 16.34 -39.50 -68.96
N GLN A 317 15.08 -39.31 -69.38
CA GLN A 317 14.53 -39.99 -70.55
C GLN A 317 15.17 -39.49 -71.86
N LYS A 318 15.52 -38.20 -71.95
CA LYS A 318 16.28 -37.65 -73.08
C LYS A 318 17.66 -38.31 -73.17
N VAL A 319 18.40 -38.42 -72.05
CA VAL A 319 19.70 -39.10 -71.99
C VAL A 319 19.60 -40.56 -72.43
N ALA A 320 18.65 -41.32 -71.90
CA ALA A 320 18.47 -42.73 -72.26
C ALA A 320 18.22 -42.95 -73.76
N LYS A 321 17.51 -42.01 -74.41
CA LYS A 321 17.30 -42.05 -75.86
C LYS A 321 18.55 -41.69 -76.66
N ILE A 322 19.35 -40.72 -76.18
CA ILE A 322 20.66 -40.41 -76.78
C ILE A 322 21.55 -41.65 -76.74
N GLU A 323 21.67 -42.28 -75.57
CA GLU A 323 22.49 -43.48 -75.39
C GLU A 323 22.08 -44.60 -76.35
N SER A 324 20.78 -44.87 -76.47
CA SER A 324 20.24 -45.87 -77.40
C SER A 324 20.59 -45.56 -78.86
N ARG A 325 20.59 -44.28 -79.25
CA ARG A 325 20.94 -43.84 -80.60
C ARG A 325 22.43 -43.97 -80.87
N VAL A 326 23.28 -43.54 -79.93
CA VAL A 326 24.74 -43.69 -80.02
C VAL A 326 25.12 -45.15 -80.15
N PHE A 327 24.52 -46.02 -79.33
CA PHE A 327 24.72 -47.47 -79.41
C PHE A 327 24.38 -48.02 -80.79
N SER A 328 23.22 -47.65 -81.34
CA SER A 328 22.78 -48.10 -82.67
C SER A 328 23.75 -47.66 -83.79
N LEU A 329 24.27 -46.43 -83.70
CA LEU A 329 25.23 -45.89 -84.67
C LEU A 329 26.58 -46.63 -84.59
N LEU A 330 27.08 -46.89 -83.38
CA LEU A 330 28.33 -47.63 -83.19
C LEU A 330 28.24 -49.06 -83.75
N GLN A 331 27.13 -49.75 -83.50
CA GLN A 331 26.91 -51.09 -84.06
C GLN A 331 26.90 -51.07 -85.60
N SER A 332 26.32 -50.04 -86.21
CA SER A 332 26.34 -49.88 -87.68
C SER A 332 27.73 -49.59 -88.24
N LEU A 333 28.57 -48.88 -87.47
CA LEU A 333 29.94 -48.55 -87.87
C LEU A 333 30.85 -49.78 -87.83
N GLU A 334 30.69 -50.63 -86.83
CA GLU A 334 31.45 -51.88 -86.67
C GLU A 334 31.17 -52.89 -87.79
N GLY A 335 29.95 -52.87 -88.35
CA GLY A 335 29.56 -53.71 -89.48
C GLY A 335 30.09 -53.26 -90.86
N MET A 336 30.83 -52.16 -90.97
CA MET A 336 31.28 -51.64 -92.27
C MET A 336 32.55 -52.34 -92.80
N PRO A 337 32.65 -52.60 -94.12
CA PRO A 337 33.81 -53.25 -94.72
C PRO A 337 35.08 -52.40 -94.62
N VAL A 338 36.20 -53.07 -94.32
CA VAL A 338 37.51 -52.48 -93.96
C VAL A 338 38.06 -51.55 -95.05
N GLU A 339 37.79 -51.83 -96.32
CA GLU A 339 38.26 -51.02 -97.45
C GLU A 339 37.63 -49.63 -97.47
N ARG A 340 36.34 -49.52 -97.15
CA ARG A 340 35.64 -48.23 -97.09
C ARG A 340 36.13 -47.39 -95.92
N LEU A 341 36.39 -48.03 -94.77
CA LEU A 341 36.97 -47.37 -93.59
C LEU A 341 38.36 -46.80 -93.90
N ALA A 342 39.21 -47.57 -94.59
CA ALA A 342 40.54 -47.11 -94.99
C ALA A 342 40.49 -45.91 -95.95
N ALA A 343 39.52 -45.87 -96.87
CA ALA A 343 39.31 -44.74 -97.78
C ALA A 343 38.89 -43.47 -97.04
N VAL A 344 37.91 -43.57 -96.13
CA VAL A 344 37.45 -42.45 -95.30
C VAL A 344 38.58 -41.91 -94.43
N LYS A 345 39.40 -42.79 -93.84
CA LYS A 345 40.57 -42.40 -93.06
C LYS A 345 41.57 -41.59 -93.89
N LYS A 346 41.89 -42.04 -95.11
CA LYS A 346 42.80 -41.33 -96.03
C LYS A 346 42.29 -39.93 -96.39
N VAL A 347 40.98 -39.76 -96.60
CA VAL A 347 40.37 -38.44 -96.89
C VAL A 347 40.50 -37.50 -95.70
N LYS A 348 40.21 -37.98 -94.48
CA LYS A 348 40.35 -37.15 -93.27
C LYS A 348 41.80 -36.75 -93.03
N ASP A 349 42.74 -37.67 -93.25
CA ASP A 349 44.17 -37.40 -93.10
C ASP A 349 44.73 -36.48 -94.20
N SER A 350 44.16 -36.49 -95.41
CA SER A 350 44.52 -35.52 -96.45
C SER A 350 43.95 -34.12 -96.17
N GLU A 351 42.71 -34.02 -95.66
CA GLU A 351 42.09 -32.76 -95.26
C GLU A 351 42.88 -32.07 -94.15
N LYS A 352 43.24 -32.80 -93.08
CA LYS A 352 44.08 -32.28 -91.99
C LYS A 352 45.39 -31.71 -92.51
N ARG A 353 46.06 -32.45 -93.40
CA ARG A 353 47.30 -31.99 -94.03
C ARG A 353 47.08 -30.78 -94.94
N SER A 354 45.93 -30.65 -95.59
CA SER A 354 45.58 -29.48 -96.41
C SER A 354 45.43 -28.23 -95.56
N ARG A 355 44.66 -28.31 -94.45
CA ARG A 355 44.46 -27.18 -93.52
C ARG A 355 45.80 -26.66 -92.97
N MET A 356 46.68 -27.56 -92.55
CA MET A 356 48.05 -27.20 -92.11
C MET A 356 48.87 -26.45 -93.17
N ARG A 357 48.70 -26.79 -94.45
CA ARG A 357 49.43 -26.12 -95.55
C ARG A 357 48.84 -24.74 -95.86
N GLU A 358 47.51 -24.65 -95.85
CA GLU A 358 46.80 -23.40 -96.08
C GLU A 358 47.13 -22.38 -94.99
N GLU A 359 47.17 -22.81 -93.74
CA GLU A 359 47.58 -21.98 -92.59
C GLU A 359 49.01 -21.45 -92.76
N LYS A 360 49.98 -22.30 -93.12
CA LYS A 360 51.36 -21.87 -93.41
C LYS A 360 51.44 -20.87 -94.56
N LEU A 361 50.65 -21.04 -95.61
CA LEU A 361 50.64 -20.12 -96.74
C LEU A 361 50.06 -18.75 -96.36
N MET A 362 49.02 -18.75 -95.51
CA MET A 362 48.45 -17.53 -94.96
C MET A 362 49.47 -16.78 -94.11
N GLU A 363 50.19 -17.49 -93.24
CA GLU A 363 51.26 -16.91 -92.42
C GLU A 363 52.36 -16.26 -93.28
N GLN A 364 52.76 -16.91 -94.39
CA GLN A 364 53.74 -16.33 -95.31
C GLN A 364 53.22 -15.07 -96.03
N ARG A 365 51.96 -15.07 -96.46
CA ARG A 365 51.33 -13.90 -97.09
C ARG A 365 51.23 -12.74 -96.11
N GLU A 366 50.93 -12.99 -94.84
CA GLU A 366 50.93 -11.95 -93.81
C GLU A 366 52.33 -11.38 -93.59
N LYS A 367 53.35 -12.22 -93.47
CA LYS A 367 54.76 -11.77 -93.36
C LYS A 367 55.19 -10.92 -94.56
N GLN A 368 54.75 -11.27 -95.79
CA GLN A 368 55.02 -10.45 -96.98
C GLN A 368 54.30 -9.10 -96.95
N LYS A 369 52.99 -9.10 -96.60
CA LYS A 369 52.20 -7.87 -96.45
C LYS A 369 52.82 -6.94 -95.41
N GLU A 370 53.26 -7.49 -94.28
CA GLU A 370 53.91 -6.75 -93.21
C GLU A 370 55.24 -6.12 -93.67
N ARG A 371 56.07 -6.88 -94.41
CA ARG A 371 57.32 -6.34 -94.99
C ARG A 371 57.06 -5.17 -95.94
N MET A 372 56.06 -5.29 -96.81
CA MET A 372 55.67 -4.23 -97.74
C MET A 372 55.13 -3.00 -97.01
N LYS A 373 54.32 -3.21 -95.96
CA LYS A 373 53.83 -2.14 -95.08
C LYS A 373 55.00 -1.39 -94.41
N ARG A 374 55.96 -2.10 -93.82
CA ARG A 374 57.16 -1.50 -93.21
C ARG A 374 58.04 -0.76 -94.23
N TYR A 375 58.09 -1.21 -95.48
CA TYR A 375 58.81 -0.51 -96.54
C TYR A 375 58.14 0.83 -96.89
N LEU A 376 56.83 0.83 -97.07
CA LEU A 376 56.07 2.05 -97.34
C LEU A 376 56.15 3.04 -96.17
N GLU A 377 56.05 2.55 -94.94
CA GLU A 377 56.20 3.35 -93.72
C GLU A 377 57.59 4.00 -93.63
N ARG A 378 58.66 3.27 -93.94
CA ARG A 378 60.02 3.85 -94.06
C ARG A 378 60.14 4.91 -95.15
N SER A 379 59.41 4.77 -96.26
CA SER A 379 59.44 5.74 -97.37
C SER A 379 58.70 7.03 -97.04
N LEU A 380 57.66 6.96 -96.20
CA LEU A 380 56.88 8.11 -95.75
C LEU A 380 57.47 8.79 -94.51
N ALA A 381 58.41 8.14 -93.83
CA ALA A 381 59.07 8.72 -92.65
C ALA A 381 59.98 9.87 -93.07
N ASP A 382 59.78 11.04 -92.45
CA ASP A 382 60.60 12.22 -92.69
C ASP A 382 62.08 11.93 -92.40
N SER A 383 62.94 12.23 -93.39
CA SER A 383 64.38 12.06 -93.22
C SER A 383 64.87 12.97 -92.09
N LYS A 384 65.41 12.38 -91.00
CA LYS A 384 66.09 13.14 -89.96
C LYS A 384 67.28 13.87 -90.58
N LYS A 385 67.19 15.20 -90.69
CA LYS A 385 68.31 16.04 -91.12
C LYS A 385 69.41 15.97 -90.06
N ILE A 386 70.47 15.21 -90.33
CA ILE A 386 71.66 15.16 -89.49
C ILE A 386 72.39 16.49 -89.68
N SER A 387 72.30 17.42 -88.72
CA SER A 387 73.09 18.64 -88.74
C SER A 387 74.52 18.34 -88.30
N GLY A 388 75.49 18.54 -89.20
CA GLY A 388 76.92 18.41 -88.92
C GLY A 388 77.64 17.44 -89.87
N LYS A 389 78.88 17.76 -90.25
CA LYS A 389 79.73 16.88 -91.06
C LYS A 389 80.04 15.62 -90.26
N LYS A 390 79.59 14.46 -90.75
CA LYS A 390 79.91 13.15 -90.16
C LYS A 390 81.43 12.94 -90.24
N LEU A 391 82.09 12.80 -89.08
CA LEU A 391 83.51 12.46 -88.99
C LEU A 391 83.73 11.07 -89.60
N MET A 392 84.53 11.01 -90.66
CA MET A 392 84.93 9.76 -91.29
C MET A 392 86.03 9.10 -90.44
N PRO A 393 85.85 7.84 -89.98
CA PRO A 393 86.95 7.07 -89.43
C PRO A 393 88.04 6.91 -90.51
N ARG A 394 89.27 7.30 -90.21
CA ARG A 394 90.36 7.39 -91.20
C ARG A 394 91.08 6.06 -91.48
N CYS A 395 90.65 4.96 -90.87
CA CYS A 395 91.17 3.61 -91.12
C CYS A 395 90.06 2.57 -90.87
N MET A 396 89.89 1.61 -91.79
CA MET A 396 89.16 0.35 -91.56
C MET A 396 90.21 -0.73 -91.25
N PRO A 397 90.23 -1.36 -90.06
CA PRO A 397 91.08 -2.53 -89.84
C PRO A 397 90.61 -3.69 -90.73
N ALA A 398 91.54 -4.37 -91.39
CA ALA A 398 91.24 -5.51 -92.23
C ALA A 398 90.66 -6.66 -91.38
N VAL A 399 89.39 -7.00 -91.61
CA VAL A 399 88.72 -8.14 -90.97
C VAL A 399 89.27 -9.42 -91.59
N LYS A 400 89.93 -10.25 -90.78
CA LYS A 400 90.28 -11.63 -91.13
C LYS A 400 88.99 -12.42 -91.31
N LYS A 401 88.85 -13.17 -92.42
CA LYS A 401 87.77 -14.15 -92.57
C LYS A 401 87.92 -15.20 -91.48
N VAL A 402 86.93 -15.26 -90.58
CA VAL A 402 86.76 -16.39 -89.66
C VAL A 402 86.01 -17.46 -90.45
N GLU A 403 86.67 -18.58 -90.73
CA GLU A 403 85.98 -19.82 -91.09
C GLU A 403 85.34 -20.36 -89.81
N VAL A 404 84.01 -20.46 -89.80
CA VAL A 404 83.27 -21.17 -88.75
C VAL A 404 82.88 -22.52 -89.33
N ALA A 405 83.43 -23.56 -88.70
CA ALA A 405 83.15 -24.96 -88.97
C ALA A 405 81.65 -25.27 -88.80
N ASP A 406 81.14 -26.15 -89.65
CA ASP A 406 79.83 -26.79 -89.51
C ASP A 406 79.72 -27.46 -88.14
N VAL A 407 78.80 -26.96 -87.32
CA VAL A 407 78.32 -27.66 -86.13
C VAL A 407 76.97 -28.24 -86.51
N ASP A 408 76.92 -29.58 -86.56
CA ASP A 408 75.69 -30.37 -86.66
C ASP A 408 74.69 -29.93 -85.58
N ASN A 409 73.64 -29.23 -86.01
CA ASN A 409 72.51 -28.90 -85.16
C ASN A 409 71.50 -30.06 -85.24
N LYS A 410 71.68 -31.08 -84.38
CA LYS A 410 70.60 -32.05 -84.11
C LYS A 410 69.49 -31.32 -83.33
N PRO A 411 68.24 -31.24 -83.82
CA PRO A 411 67.14 -30.76 -83.02
C PRO A 411 66.79 -31.83 -81.98
N ALA A 412 66.69 -31.44 -80.72
CA ALA A 412 66.21 -32.27 -79.63
C ALA A 412 64.74 -32.65 -79.88
N GLU A 413 64.48 -33.93 -80.15
CA GLU A 413 63.12 -34.48 -80.28
C GLU A 413 62.56 -34.99 -78.94
N ASP A 414 63.20 -34.69 -77.81
CA ASP A 414 62.85 -35.32 -76.52
C ASP A 414 61.81 -34.54 -75.68
N ASP A 415 61.29 -33.39 -76.13
CA ASP A 415 60.41 -32.54 -75.31
C ASP A 415 58.92 -32.52 -75.73
N ILE A 416 58.51 -33.38 -76.67
CA ILE A 416 57.11 -33.39 -77.18
C ILE A 416 56.26 -34.48 -76.51
N ASN A 417 56.88 -35.53 -75.96
CA ASN A 417 56.14 -36.65 -75.35
C ASN A 417 55.65 -36.38 -73.92
N ASP A 418 56.30 -35.46 -73.18
CA ASP A 418 55.94 -35.14 -71.79
C ASP A 418 54.71 -34.23 -71.67
N TYR A 419 54.34 -33.51 -72.74
CA TYR A 419 53.16 -32.65 -72.76
C TYR A 419 51.88 -33.35 -73.23
N LEU A 420 51.98 -34.49 -73.91
CA LEU A 420 50.84 -35.12 -74.59
C LEU A 420 50.27 -36.35 -73.86
N PHE A 421 51.00 -36.98 -72.94
CA PHE A 421 50.60 -38.24 -72.28
C PHE A 421 50.77 -38.28 -70.75
N GLY A 422 50.89 -37.14 -70.07
CA GLY A 422 50.86 -37.09 -68.60
C GLY A 422 49.44 -37.30 -68.04
N LEU A 423 49.11 -38.56 -67.73
CA LEU A 423 47.95 -39.01 -66.94
C LEU A 423 47.95 -38.37 -65.53
N ASP A 424 46.82 -37.83 -65.07
CA ASP A 424 45.84 -38.53 -64.22
C ASP A 424 46.48 -39.31 -63.07
N ASP A 425 46.47 -38.70 -61.88
CA ASP A 425 46.32 -39.37 -60.57
C ASP A 425 46.03 -38.32 -59.48
N THR A 426 44.75 -38.17 -59.11
CA THR A 426 44.34 -37.70 -57.79
C THR A 426 43.12 -38.52 -57.35
N GLU A 427 43.36 -39.42 -56.39
CA GLU A 427 42.38 -39.85 -55.39
C GLU A 427 41.95 -38.69 -54.48
#